data_AF-A0A1Y1MKR2-F1
#
_entry.id   AF-A0A1Y1MKR2-F1
#
_cell.length_a   1.000
_cell.length_b   1.000
_cell.length_c   1.000
_cell.angle_alpha   90.00
_cell.angle_beta   90.00
_cell.angle_gamma   90.00
#
_symmetry.space_group_name_H-M   'P 1'
#
loop_
_entity.id
_entity.type
_entity.pdbx_description
1 polymer ?
#
loop_
_entity_poly.entity_id
_entity_poly.type
_entity_poly.pdbx_seq_one_letter_code
_entity_poly.pdbx_strand_id
1 'polypeptide(L)'
;AVRREVARKLDALEESKEEILSLQSGARGMMERLKVAALQQELNRHGAWITGLQAQARGYLGRKQHLALLDELKSHNEATAAFQAILKAMMARAGVDDLLTELEEEEESIVALQAATRGFMMRAKFEEKKRYFNENMKKVIKIQSFVRAKVQGEAYKSLTTGKNPPVNAVKNFVHLLNDSDFDFNEEVEFERMRKTVVQQVRQNEMLEQYIDQLDIKIALLVKNKITLDEVVRHQHNYGGNSMGLLANSTITSANQFDLKALNKSSRKKLESYQQLFFSLQTQPQYLARLFKHLREQGTSEKEYKRIELLVMSLFGYAQKRREEYYLLKLVARAIREEVEGCRAIQEYIRGNYFWPKLLGNYTRSPRDRKYLRGLLGPLIR
;
A
#
# COMPACT_ATOMS: atom_id res chain seq x y z
N ALA A 1 -100.02 117.00 2.47
CA ALA A 1 -98.98 116.86 3.51
C ALA A 1 -98.25 115.51 3.43
N VAL A 2 -98.98 114.39 3.52
CA VAL A 2 -98.41 113.02 3.59
C VAL A 2 -97.49 112.63 2.42
N ARG A 3 -97.84 112.92 1.16
CA ARG A 3 -96.99 112.57 0.01
C ARG A 3 -95.61 113.26 -0.01
N ARG A 4 -95.53 114.51 0.48
CA ARG A 4 -94.25 115.24 0.61
C ARG A 4 -93.39 114.70 1.73
N GLU A 5 -94.00 114.26 2.82
CA GLU A 5 -93.30 113.64 3.94
C GLU A 5 -92.73 112.26 3.55
N VAL A 6 -93.48 111.48 2.78
CA VAL A 6 -93.02 110.19 2.24
C VAL A 6 -91.88 110.39 1.24
N ALA A 7 -92.01 111.32 0.30
CA ALA A 7 -90.92 111.63 -0.65
C ALA A 7 -89.64 112.06 0.08
N ARG A 8 -89.75 112.95 1.07
CA ARG A 8 -88.60 113.36 1.90
C ARG A 8 -87.97 112.19 2.66
N LYS A 9 -88.77 111.24 3.18
CA LYS A 9 -88.27 110.03 3.84
C LYS A 9 -87.58 109.07 2.87
N LEU A 10 -88.06 108.96 1.64
CA LEU A 10 -87.45 108.15 0.59
C LEU A 10 -86.14 108.75 0.10
N ASP A 11 -86.10 110.07 -0.12
CA ASP A 11 -84.88 110.78 -0.53
C ASP A 11 -83.81 110.68 0.57
N ALA A 12 -84.19 110.87 1.84
CA ALA A 12 -83.27 110.69 2.98
C ALA A 12 -82.78 109.23 3.12
N LEU A 13 -83.61 108.24 2.77
CA LEU A 13 -83.21 106.83 2.79
C LEU A 13 -82.24 106.50 1.65
N GLU A 14 -82.44 107.09 0.46
CA GLU A 14 -81.52 106.91 -0.67
C GLU A 14 -80.19 107.60 -0.40
N GLU A 15 -80.19 108.78 0.25
CA GLU A 15 -78.97 109.50 0.66
C GLU A 15 -78.17 108.71 1.72
N SER A 16 -78.85 108.04 2.66
CA SER A 16 -78.20 107.21 3.71
C SER A 16 -77.93 105.75 3.31
N LYS A 17 -78.26 105.34 2.08
CA LYS A 17 -78.15 103.94 1.62
C LYS A 17 -76.73 103.39 1.68
N GLU A 18 -75.74 104.16 1.23
CA GLU A 18 -74.33 103.76 1.24
C GLU A 18 -73.80 103.62 2.68
N GLU A 19 -74.23 104.49 3.59
CA GLU A 19 -73.88 104.40 5.02
C GLU A 19 -74.50 103.15 5.67
N ILE A 20 -75.75 102.81 5.34
CA ILE A 20 -76.42 101.59 5.82
C ILE A 20 -75.73 100.34 5.28
N LEU A 21 -75.38 100.29 3.99
CA LEU A 21 -74.67 99.17 3.37
C LEU A 21 -73.26 99.01 3.97
N SER A 22 -72.56 100.12 4.21
CA SER A 22 -71.27 100.15 4.91
C SER A 22 -71.39 99.60 6.33
N LEU A 23 -72.39 100.04 7.11
CA LEU A 23 -72.64 99.53 8.45
C LEU A 23 -73.01 98.03 8.45
N GLN A 24 -73.88 97.60 7.54
CA GLN A 24 -74.30 96.19 7.43
C GLN A 24 -73.12 95.29 7.00
N SER A 25 -72.33 95.72 6.03
CA SER A 25 -71.14 94.98 5.60
C SER A 25 -70.08 94.93 6.72
N GLY A 26 -69.89 96.02 7.46
CA GLY A 26 -69.05 96.09 8.65
C GLY A 26 -69.52 95.18 9.77
N ALA A 27 -70.84 95.15 10.05
CA ALA A 27 -71.46 94.27 11.04
C ALA A 27 -71.33 92.79 10.65
N ARG A 28 -71.59 92.44 9.39
CA ARG A 28 -71.38 91.07 8.87
C ARG A 28 -69.91 90.66 8.96
N GLY A 29 -68.99 91.54 8.57
CA GLY A 29 -67.55 91.31 8.68
C GLY A 29 -67.07 91.20 10.13
N MET A 30 -67.67 91.94 11.06
CA MET A 30 -67.39 91.82 12.49
C MET A 30 -67.89 90.48 13.05
N MET A 31 -69.14 90.11 12.75
CA MET A 31 -69.72 88.83 13.18
C MET A 31 -68.92 87.64 12.66
N GLU A 32 -68.48 87.66 11.40
CA GLU A 32 -67.65 86.58 10.86
C GLU A 32 -66.27 86.54 11.51
N ARG A 33 -65.63 87.68 11.75
CA ARG A 33 -64.35 87.74 12.48
C ARG A 33 -64.46 87.22 13.90
N LEU A 34 -65.54 87.54 14.62
CA LEU A 34 -65.80 87.01 15.96
C LEU A 34 -66.01 85.50 15.94
N LYS A 35 -66.76 84.98 14.94
CA LYS A 35 -66.95 83.54 14.74
C LYS A 35 -65.63 82.82 14.46
N VAL A 36 -64.80 83.37 13.57
CA VAL A 36 -63.45 82.84 13.27
C VAL A 36 -62.56 82.89 14.50
N ALA A 37 -62.58 83.97 15.28
CA ALA A 37 -61.80 84.09 16.51
C ALA A 37 -62.21 83.04 17.56
N ALA A 38 -63.52 82.80 17.72
CA ALA A 38 -64.04 81.77 18.62
C ALA A 38 -63.60 80.35 18.18
N LEU A 39 -63.69 80.05 16.88
CA LEU A 39 -63.20 78.77 16.32
C LEU A 39 -61.69 78.60 16.52
N GLN A 40 -60.91 79.66 16.32
CA GLN A 40 -59.46 79.63 16.54
C GLN A 40 -59.12 79.41 18.02
N GLN A 41 -59.87 80.04 18.95
CA GLN A 41 -59.68 79.84 20.38
C GLN A 41 -59.98 78.40 20.79
N GLU A 42 -61.08 77.81 20.31
CA GLU A 42 -61.41 76.41 20.55
C GLU A 42 -60.36 75.45 19.95
N LEU A 43 -59.87 75.73 18.74
CA LEU A 43 -58.79 74.95 18.13
C LEU A 43 -57.49 75.03 18.95
N ASN A 44 -57.14 76.22 19.44
CA ASN A 44 -55.95 76.43 20.27
C ASN A 44 -56.02 75.66 21.60
N ARG A 45 -57.22 75.51 22.19
CA ARG A 45 -57.42 74.69 23.41
C ARG A 45 -57.06 73.22 23.21
N HIS A 46 -57.26 72.70 22.00
CA HIS A 46 -56.90 71.32 21.65
C HIS A 46 -55.45 71.14 21.19
N GLY A 47 -54.73 72.23 20.88
CA GLY A 47 -53.36 72.16 20.33
C GLY A 47 -52.36 71.41 21.21
N ALA A 48 -52.41 71.61 22.53
CA ALA A 48 -51.53 70.92 23.48
C ALA A 48 -51.80 69.40 23.52
N TRP A 49 -53.07 69.00 23.48
CA TRP A 49 -53.47 67.59 23.45
C TRP A 49 -53.04 66.91 22.14
N ILE A 50 -53.28 67.56 21.00
CA ILE A 50 -52.85 67.06 19.69
C ILE A 50 -51.32 66.88 19.65
N THR A 51 -50.57 67.87 20.13
CA THR A 51 -49.10 67.80 20.17
C THR A 51 -48.63 66.68 21.09
N GLY A 52 -49.27 66.51 22.25
CA GLY A 52 -48.99 65.41 23.18
C GLY A 52 -49.26 64.03 22.54
N LEU A 53 -50.40 63.88 21.88
CA LEU A 53 -50.74 62.64 21.15
C LEU A 53 -49.75 62.36 20.03
N GLN A 54 -49.39 63.37 19.23
CA GLN A 54 -48.40 63.24 18.16
C GLN A 54 -47.02 62.84 18.70
N ALA A 55 -46.58 63.45 19.82
CA ALA A 55 -45.32 63.11 20.47
C ALA A 55 -45.33 61.66 20.98
N GLN A 56 -46.43 61.22 21.60
CA GLN A 56 -46.59 59.83 22.04
C GLN A 56 -46.61 58.84 20.86
N ALA A 57 -47.31 59.17 19.77
CA ALA A 57 -47.35 58.34 18.56
C ALA A 57 -45.95 58.20 17.94
N ARG A 58 -45.20 59.31 17.80
CA ARG A 58 -43.80 59.28 17.33
C ARG A 58 -42.92 58.46 18.26
N GLY A 59 -43.06 58.64 19.58
CA GLY A 59 -42.32 57.87 20.58
C GLY A 59 -42.63 56.37 20.51
N TYR A 60 -43.89 56.00 20.34
CA TYR A 60 -44.30 54.60 20.17
C TYR A 60 -43.71 53.99 18.89
N LEU A 61 -43.80 54.70 17.75
CA LEU A 61 -43.22 54.24 16.49
C LEU A 61 -41.71 54.05 16.59
N GLY A 62 -41.00 55.00 17.20
CA GLY A 62 -39.55 54.89 17.41
C GLY A 62 -39.16 53.71 18.30
N ARG A 63 -39.87 53.49 19.42
CA ARG A 63 -39.63 52.31 20.28
C ARG A 63 -39.95 51.01 19.56
N LYS A 64 -41.02 50.97 18.76
CA LYS A 64 -41.38 49.79 17.96
C LYS A 64 -40.27 49.46 16.96
N GLN A 65 -39.75 50.45 16.24
CA GLN A 65 -38.63 50.26 15.31
C GLN A 65 -37.36 49.79 16.03
N HIS A 66 -37.03 50.41 17.17
CA HIS A 66 -35.87 50.02 17.97
C HIS A 66 -35.97 48.58 18.50
N LEU A 67 -37.14 48.18 19.00
CA LEU A 67 -37.37 46.81 19.46
C LEU A 67 -37.29 45.80 18.31
N ALA A 68 -37.80 46.13 17.12
CA ALA A 68 -37.67 45.28 15.95
C ALA A 68 -36.20 45.09 15.55
N LEU A 69 -35.40 46.15 15.54
CA LEU A 69 -33.97 46.07 15.27
C LEU A 69 -33.21 45.21 16.30
N LEU A 70 -33.56 45.34 17.59
CA LEU A 70 -32.95 44.50 18.64
C LEU A 70 -33.31 43.03 18.48
N ASP A 71 -34.54 42.72 18.06
CA ASP A 71 -34.97 41.33 17.83
C ASP A 71 -34.26 40.72 16.61
N GLU A 72 -34.14 41.50 15.52
CA GLU A 72 -33.36 41.12 14.34
C GLU A 72 -31.89 40.87 14.68
N LEU A 73 -31.24 41.77 15.44
CA LEU A 73 -29.86 41.58 15.86
C LEU A 73 -29.70 40.33 16.75
N LYS A 74 -30.64 40.08 17.65
CA LYS A 74 -30.64 38.87 18.48
C LYS A 74 -30.80 37.60 17.66
N SER A 75 -31.61 37.63 16.60
CA SER A 75 -31.81 36.47 15.72
C SER A 75 -30.50 36.01 15.04
N HIS A 76 -29.55 36.93 14.85
CA HIS A 76 -28.24 36.62 14.26
C HIS A 76 -27.18 36.15 15.27
N ASN A 77 -27.43 36.25 16.58
CA ASN A 77 -26.44 35.87 17.60
C ASN A 77 -26.04 34.40 17.52
N GLU A 78 -26.99 33.50 17.29
CA GLU A 78 -26.69 32.07 17.22
C GLU A 78 -25.85 31.72 15.98
N ALA A 79 -26.22 32.28 14.82
CA ALA A 79 -25.48 32.08 13.57
C ALA A 79 -24.04 32.64 13.66
N THR A 80 -23.88 33.84 14.24
CA THR A 80 -22.55 34.44 14.43
C THR A 80 -21.71 33.66 15.44
N ALA A 81 -22.30 33.20 16.56
CA ALA A 81 -21.62 32.34 17.52
C ALA A 81 -21.19 31.01 16.90
N ALA A 82 -22.05 30.37 16.09
CA ALA A 82 -21.72 29.14 15.38
C ALA A 82 -20.57 29.37 14.37
N PHE A 83 -20.62 30.46 13.61
CA PHE A 83 -19.54 30.81 12.68
C PHE A 83 -18.21 31.06 13.40
N GLN A 84 -18.22 31.81 14.50
CA GLN A 84 -17.03 32.03 15.33
C GLN A 84 -16.48 30.73 15.92
N ALA A 85 -17.35 29.82 16.35
CA ALA A 85 -16.93 28.52 16.87
C ALA A 85 -16.22 27.69 15.79
N ILE A 86 -16.71 27.69 14.55
CA ILE A 86 -16.06 27.02 13.42
C ILE A 86 -14.66 27.61 13.15
N LEU A 87 -14.54 28.94 13.09
CA LEU A 87 -13.25 29.60 12.88
C LEU A 87 -12.24 29.27 13.98
N LYS A 88 -12.67 29.31 15.26
CA LYS A 88 -11.82 28.91 16.39
C LYS A 88 -11.38 27.46 16.28
N ALA A 89 -12.28 26.55 15.89
CA ALA A 89 -11.94 25.14 15.69
C ALA A 89 -10.97 24.94 14.53
N MET A 90 -11.12 25.68 13.43
CA MET A 90 -10.18 25.64 12.29
C MET A 90 -8.79 26.11 12.70
N MET A 91 -8.69 27.23 13.42
CA MET A 91 -7.39 27.74 13.92
C MET A 91 -6.72 26.75 14.88
N ALA A 92 -7.49 26.15 15.79
CA ALA A 92 -6.96 25.16 16.72
C ALA A 92 -6.47 23.90 16.01
N ARG A 93 -7.20 23.41 14.99
CA ARG A 93 -6.78 22.26 14.18
C ARG A 93 -5.53 22.55 13.37
N ALA A 94 -5.43 23.74 12.76
CA ALA A 94 -4.24 24.16 12.03
C ALA A 94 -3.01 24.18 12.94
N GLY A 95 -3.10 24.76 14.14
CA GLY A 95 -1.99 24.76 15.08
C GLY A 95 -1.55 23.36 15.56
N VAL A 96 -2.48 22.40 15.63
CA VAL A 96 -2.14 21.00 15.92
C VAL A 96 -1.46 20.33 14.71
N ASP A 97 -1.93 20.61 13.50
CA ASP A 97 -1.37 20.09 12.25
C ASP A 97 0.08 20.58 12.05
N ASP A 98 0.33 21.86 12.31
CA ASP A 98 1.67 22.45 12.26
C ASP A 98 2.61 21.75 13.26
N LEU A 99 2.17 21.53 14.51
CA LEU A 99 2.97 20.86 15.53
C LEU A 99 3.25 19.38 15.19
N LEU A 100 2.26 18.68 14.63
CA LEU A 100 2.44 17.29 14.19
C LEU A 100 3.45 17.21 13.05
N THR A 101 3.37 18.12 12.09
CA THR A 101 4.30 18.21 10.97
C THR A 101 5.73 18.45 11.46
N GLU A 102 5.93 19.40 12.37
CA GLU A 102 7.25 19.66 12.98
C GLU A 102 7.80 18.43 13.71
N LEU A 103 6.94 17.67 14.40
CA LEU A 103 7.34 16.45 15.10
C LEU A 103 7.68 15.30 14.13
N GLU A 104 6.93 15.16 13.04
CA GLU A 104 7.18 14.16 11.99
C GLU A 104 8.51 14.43 11.26
N GLU A 105 8.86 15.69 11.01
CA GLU A 105 10.14 16.08 10.41
C GLU A 105 11.35 15.66 11.27
N GLU A 106 11.21 15.66 12.59
CA GLU A 106 12.28 15.27 13.53
C GLU A 106 12.33 13.75 13.82
N GLU A 107 11.32 12.98 13.41
CA GLU A 107 11.23 11.54 13.72
C GLU A 107 12.44 10.76 13.19
N GLU A 108 12.81 10.96 11.91
CA GLU A 108 13.93 10.25 11.29
C GLU A 108 15.26 10.55 11.99
N SER A 109 15.48 11.82 12.37
CA SER A 109 16.67 12.27 13.09
C SER A 109 16.79 11.59 14.45
N ILE A 110 15.68 11.53 15.21
CA ILE A 110 15.63 10.89 16.51
C ILE A 110 15.87 9.39 16.38
N VAL A 111 15.23 8.72 15.42
CA VAL A 111 15.41 7.28 15.17
C VAL A 111 16.86 6.97 14.78
N ALA A 112 17.47 7.78 13.92
CA ALA A 112 18.87 7.65 13.53
C ALA A 112 19.81 7.80 14.74
N LEU A 113 19.59 8.81 15.58
CA LEU A 113 20.37 9.02 16.81
C LEU A 113 20.24 7.86 17.79
N GLN A 114 19.02 7.36 18.00
CA GLN A 114 18.76 6.20 18.87
C GLN A 114 19.46 4.94 18.34
N ALA A 115 19.37 4.69 17.03
CA ALA A 115 20.03 3.55 16.40
C ALA A 115 21.56 3.63 16.52
N ALA A 116 22.13 4.81 16.28
CA ALA A 116 23.56 5.07 16.43
C ALA A 116 24.04 4.83 17.88
N THR A 117 23.29 5.34 18.85
CA THR A 117 23.58 5.19 20.29
C THR A 117 23.52 3.73 20.72
N ARG A 118 22.45 2.99 20.37
CA ARG A 118 22.32 1.56 20.66
C ARG A 118 23.47 0.76 20.03
N GLY A 119 23.81 1.07 18.78
CA GLY A 119 24.94 0.45 18.07
C GLY A 119 26.27 0.71 18.76
N PHE A 120 26.52 1.94 19.19
CA PHE A 120 27.72 2.32 19.93
C PHE A 120 27.84 1.56 21.25
N MET A 121 26.79 1.52 22.05
CA MET A 121 26.77 0.81 23.34
C MET A 121 27.07 -0.68 23.17
N MET A 122 26.51 -1.33 22.13
CA MET A 122 26.76 -2.76 21.88
C MET A 122 28.21 -3.01 21.46
N ARG A 123 28.76 -2.18 20.57
CA ARG A 123 30.16 -2.28 20.14
C ARG A 123 31.13 -2.05 21.31
N ALA A 124 30.85 -1.07 22.17
CA ALA A 124 31.65 -0.81 23.37
C ALA A 124 31.70 -2.03 24.30
N LYS A 125 30.54 -2.64 24.60
CA LYS A 125 30.46 -3.87 25.42
C LYS A 125 31.19 -5.04 24.78
N PHE A 126 31.09 -5.19 23.47
CA PHE A 126 31.79 -6.27 22.75
C PHE A 126 33.31 -6.09 22.82
N GLU A 127 33.81 -4.88 22.60
CA GLU A 127 35.25 -4.59 22.64
C GLU A 127 35.82 -4.79 24.05
N GLU A 128 35.07 -4.39 25.09
CA GLU A 128 35.43 -4.68 26.48
C GLU A 128 35.56 -6.18 26.74
N LYS A 129 34.59 -6.98 26.30
CA LYS A 129 34.62 -8.44 26.46
C LYS A 129 35.77 -9.08 25.69
N LYS A 130 36.05 -8.61 24.48
CA LYS A 130 37.17 -9.05 23.66
C LYS A 130 38.51 -8.73 24.34
N ARG A 131 38.66 -7.52 24.89
CA ARG A 131 39.83 -7.13 25.68
C ARG A 131 40.02 -8.06 26.89
N TYR A 132 38.95 -8.29 27.67
CA TYR A 132 38.98 -9.21 28.80
C TYR A 132 39.48 -10.62 28.42
N PHE A 133 39.00 -11.17 27.29
CA PHE A 133 39.46 -12.48 26.82
C PHE A 133 40.92 -12.46 26.36
N ASN A 134 41.35 -11.42 25.64
CA ASN A 134 42.72 -11.30 25.17
C ASN A 134 43.72 -11.20 26.34
N GLU A 135 43.41 -10.41 27.37
CA GLU A 135 44.25 -10.25 28.56
C GLU A 135 44.37 -11.57 29.35
N ASN A 136 43.28 -12.35 29.42
CA ASN A 136 43.26 -13.61 30.15
C ASN A 136 43.69 -14.82 29.33
N MET A 137 43.87 -14.68 28.00
CA MET A 137 44.22 -15.78 27.09
C MET A 137 45.47 -16.54 27.55
N LYS A 138 46.52 -15.82 27.99
CA LYS A 138 47.76 -16.44 28.49
C LYS A 138 47.51 -17.33 29.71
N LYS A 139 46.61 -16.94 30.61
CA LYS A 139 46.23 -17.75 31.79
C LYS A 139 45.49 -19.01 31.37
N VAL A 140 44.55 -18.89 30.42
CA VAL A 140 43.82 -20.04 29.88
C VAL A 140 44.77 -21.03 29.21
N ILE A 141 45.69 -20.55 28.38
CA ILE A 141 46.70 -21.40 27.73
C ILE A 141 47.53 -22.15 28.78
N LYS A 142 47.96 -21.47 29.86
CA LYS A 142 48.74 -22.09 30.93
C LYS A 142 47.95 -23.17 31.71
N ILE A 143 46.67 -22.93 31.98
CA ILE A 143 45.80 -23.92 32.61
C ILE A 143 45.57 -25.10 31.66
N GLN A 144 45.27 -24.84 30.39
CA GLN A 144 45.08 -25.88 29.38
C GLN A 144 46.34 -26.73 29.20
N SER A 145 47.53 -26.12 29.16
CA SER A 145 48.79 -26.87 29.06
C SER A 145 49.00 -27.76 30.28
N PHE A 146 48.71 -27.27 31.49
CA PHE A 146 48.82 -28.08 32.70
C PHE A 146 47.83 -29.24 32.73
N VAL A 147 46.56 -28.99 32.36
CA VAL A 147 45.52 -30.02 32.27
C VAL A 147 45.87 -31.05 31.21
N ARG A 148 46.29 -30.63 30.01
CA ARG A 148 46.73 -31.55 28.94
C ARG A 148 47.91 -32.39 29.40
N ALA A 149 48.92 -31.78 30.01
CA ALA A 149 50.08 -32.50 30.55
C ALA A 149 49.68 -33.50 31.63
N LYS A 150 48.75 -33.14 32.53
CA LYS A 150 48.22 -34.06 33.55
C LYS A 150 47.46 -35.23 32.94
N VAL A 151 46.54 -34.95 32.02
CA VAL A 151 45.74 -35.99 31.32
C VAL A 151 46.65 -36.91 30.50
N GLN A 152 47.61 -36.36 29.75
CA GLN A 152 48.61 -37.17 29.04
C GLN A 152 49.47 -37.98 30.01
N GLY A 153 49.91 -37.39 31.13
CA GLY A 153 50.69 -38.10 32.15
C GLY A 153 49.92 -39.25 32.82
N GLU A 154 48.64 -39.05 33.14
CA GLU A 154 47.76 -40.10 33.66
C GLU A 154 47.54 -41.22 32.63
N ALA A 155 47.30 -40.85 31.37
CA ALA A 155 47.11 -41.81 30.28
C ALA A 155 48.40 -42.60 29.96
N TYR A 156 49.58 -41.96 30.01
CA TYR A 156 50.88 -42.60 29.85
C TYR A 156 51.18 -43.55 31.03
N LYS A 157 50.95 -43.10 32.27
CA LYS A 157 51.12 -43.95 33.47
C LYS A 157 50.19 -45.17 33.44
N SER A 158 48.95 -45.00 32.99
CA SER A 158 48.01 -46.11 32.81
C SER A 158 48.48 -47.12 31.75
N LEU A 159 49.25 -46.68 30.75
CA LEU A 159 49.82 -47.53 29.71
C LEU A 159 51.04 -48.32 30.20
N THR A 160 51.92 -47.70 30.99
CA THR A 160 53.18 -48.32 31.43
C THR A 160 53.08 -49.15 32.70
N THR A 161 52.10 -48.88 33.58
CA THR A 161 51.96 -49.57 34.88
C THR A 161 50.68 -50.39 35.05
N GLY A 162 49.71 -50.25 34.15
CA GLY A 162 48.44 -50.99 34.22
C GLY A 162 48.50 -52.34 33.49
N LYS A 163 48.02 -53.42 34.14
CA LYS A 163 47.91 -54.76 33.50
C LYS A 163 46.90 -54.81 32.34
N ASN A 164 45.95 -53.86 32.27
CA ASN A 164 44.94 -53.72 31.22
C ASN A 164 44.69 -52.23 30.90
N PRO A 165 45.46 -51.60 30.00
CA PRO A 165 45.24 -50.21 29.63
C PRO A 165 43.96 -50.03 28.78
N PRO A 166 43.21 -48.92 28.96
CA PRO A 166 42.02 -48.64 28.17
C PRO A 166 42.38 -48.33 26.70
N VAL A 167 41.55 -48.79 25.76
CA VAL A 167 41.80 -48.73 24.29
C VAL A 167 42.12 -47.30 23.80
N ASN A 168 41.50 -46.28 24.39
CA ASN A 168 41.80 -44.89 24.06
C ASN A 168 43.21 -44.44 24.46
N ALA A 169 43.76 -44.95 25.57
CA ALA A 169 45.14 -44.65 25.97
C ALA A 169 46.15 -45.33 25.02
N VAL A 170 45.88 -46.56 24.60
CA VAL A 170 46.70 -47.27 23.61
C VAL A 170 46.69 -46.55 22.26
N LYS A 171 45.51 -46.12 21.79
CA LYS A 171 45.38 -45.31 20.56
C LYS A 171 46.16 -44.00 20.62
N ASN A 172 46.11 -43.30 21.76
CA ASN A 172 46.75 -41.99 21.95
C ASN A 172 48.27 -42.05 22.13
N PHE A 173 48.86 -43.22 22.37
CA PHE A 173 50.32 -43.40 22.48
C PHE A 173 50.85 -44.48 21.53
N VAL A 174 50.04 -44.87 20.54
CA VAL A 174 50.39 -45.91 19.56
C VAL A 174 51.62 -45.50 18.75
N HIS A 175 51.79 -44.20 18.50
CA HIS A 175 52.95 -43.61 17.82
C HIS A 175 54.26 -43.69 18.63
N LEU A 176 54.18 -43.79 19.96
CA LEU A 176 55.35 -44.05 20.82
C LEU A 176 55.68 -45.54 20.95
N LEU A 177 54.78 -46.42 20.52
CA LEU A 177 54.95 -47.88 20.52
C LEU A 177 55.29 -48.42 19.13
N ASN A 178 55.26 -47.58 18.10
CA ASN A 178 55.40 -47.97 16.72
C ASN A 178 56.37 -47.00 16.02
N ASP A 179 57.67 -47.15 16.31
CA ASP A 179 58.73 -46.62 15.44
C ASP A 179 58.65 -47.40 14.11
N SER A 180 57.84 -46.91 13.18
CA SER A 180 57.97 -47.18 11.74
C SER A 180 56.88 -46.40 10.99
N ASP A 181 57.27 -45.26 10.42
CA ASP A 181 56.73 -44.61 9.20
C ASP A 181 55.20 -44.43 9.02
N PHE A 182 54.37 -44.69 10.03
CA PHE A 182 52.90 -44.69 9.89
C PHE A 182 52.34 -43.29 9.60
N ASP A 183 52.79 -42.26 10.32
CA ASP A 183 52.32 -40.87 10.10
C ASP A 183 52.74 -40.35 8.72
N PHE A 184 53.94 -40.70 8.25
CA PHE A 184 54.39 -40.33 6.91
C PHE A 184 53.58 -41.05 5.83
N ASN A 185 53.27 -42.33 6.04
CA ASN A 185 52.48 -43.10 5.11
C ASN A 185 51.00 -42.66 5.09
N GLU A 186 50.45 -42.21 6.22
CA GLU A 186 49.08 -41.67 6.32
C GLU A 186 48.97 -40.31 5.61
N GLU A 187 49.97 -39.44 5.75
CA GLU A 187 50.02 -38.16 5.01
C GLU A 187 50.19 -38.37 3.49
N VAL A 188 51.01 -39.35 3.08
CA VAL A 188 51.16 -39.75 1.67
C VAL A 188 49.86 -40.34 1.12
N GLU A 189 49.18 -41.21 1.88
CA GLU A 189 47.89 -41.78 1.49
C GLU A 189 46.78 -40.72 1.45
N PHE A 190 46.80 -39.71 2.33
CA PHE A 190 45.86 -38.59 2.28
C PHE A 190 46.00 -37.77 1.00
N GLU A 191 47.24 -37.43 0.59
CA GLU A 191 47.45 -36.73 -0.69
C GLU A 191 47.17 -37.62 -1.90
N ARG A 192 47.41 -38.93 -1.80
CA ARG A 192 47.02 -39.89 -2.84
C ARG A 192 45.51 -39.95 -2.99
N MET A 193 44.78 -39.95 -1.88
CA MET A 193 43.32 -39.94 -1.87
C MET A 193 42.78 -38.63 -2.43
N ARG A 194 43.37 -37.48 -2.08
CA ARG A 194 42.99 -36.17 -2.64
C ARG A 194 43.18 -36.14 -4.17
N LYS A 195 44.30 -36.65 -4.68
CA LYS A 195 44.53 -36.79 -6.13
C LYS A 195 43.49 -37.71 -6.78
N THR A 196 43.16 -38.82 -6.13
CA THR A 196 42.15 -39.76 -6.61
C THR A 196 40.77 -39.10 -6.68
N VAL A 197 40.38 -38.33 -5.66
CA VAL A 197 39.12 -37.56 -5.65
C VAL A 197 39.07 -36.56 -6.79
N VAL A 198 40.13 -35.78 -6.99
CA VAL A 198 40.19 -34.81 -8.11
C VAL A 198 40.11 -35.52 -9.47
N GLN A 199 40.77 -36.67 -9.60
CA GLN A 199 40.70 -37.48 -10.81
C GLN A 199 39.30 -38.05 -11.04
N GLN A 200 38.63 -38.53 -9.98
CA GLN A 200 37.25 -39.00 -10.05
C GLN A 200 36.25 -37.89 -10.37
N VAL A 201 36.45 -36.67 -9.83
CA VAL A 201 35.62 -35.50 -10.20
C VAL A 201 35.74 -35.21 -11.69
N ARG A 202 36.98 -35.16 -12.21
CA ARG A 202 37.21 -34.94 -13.64
C ARG A 202 36.66 -36.07 -14.50
N GLN A 203 36.73 -37.30 -14.01
CA GLN A 203 36.14 -38.46 -14.68
C GLN A 203 34.61 -38.36 -14.68
N ASN A 204 33.99 -37.94 -13.57
CA ASN A 204 32.56 -37.72 -13.48
C ASN A 204 32.11 -36.60 -14.42
N GLU A 205 32.85 -35.50 -14.55
CA GLU A 205 32.56 -34.44 -15.53
C GLU A 205 32.62 -34.98 -16.97
N MET A 206 33.60 -35.82 -17.29
CA MET A 206 33.68 -36.45 -18.61
C MET A 206 32.53 -37.44 -18.83
N LEU A 207 32.14 -38.18 -17.80
CA LEU A 207 31.00 -39.10 -17.84
C LEU A 207 29.68 -38.33 -17.99
N GLU A 208 29.50 -37.19 -17.33
CA GLU A 208 28.34 -36.31 -17.53
C GLU A 208 28.26 -35.81 -18.96
N GLN A 209 29.39 -35.34 -19.53
CA GLN A 209 29.44 -34.95 -20.94
C GLN A 209 29.12 -36.12 -21.89
N TYR A 210 29.53 -37.34 -21.53
CA TYR A 210 29.23 -38.54 -22.30
C TYR A 210 27.76 -38.95 -22.17
N ILE A 211 27.18 -38.88 -20.98
CA ILE A 211 25.75 -39.10 -20.74
C ILE A 211 24.93 -38.08 -21.53
N ASP A 212 25.32 -36.79 -21.50
CA ASP A 212 24.68 -35.75 -22.32
C ASP A 212 24.70 -36.11 -23.80
N GLN A 213 25.83 -36.63 -24.31
CA GLN A 213 25.94 -37.12 -25.69
C GLN A 213 25.04 -38.32 -25.96
N LEU A 214 24.95 -39.26 -25.02
CA LEU A 214 24.06 -40.42 -25.13
C LEU A 214 22.59 -39.98 -25.13
N ASP A 215 22.19 -39.02 -24.31
CA ASP A 215 20.83 -38.47 -24.30
C ASP A 215 20.48 -37.83 -25.66
N ILE A 216 21.44 -37.17 -26.34
CA ILE A 216 21.23 -36.72 -27.74
C ILE A 216 20.95 -37.91 -28.64
N LYS A 217 21.78 -38.96 -28.57
CA LYS A 217 21.68 -40.13 -29.44
C LYS A 217 20.38 -40.89 -29.20
N ILE A 218 19.99 -41.10 -27.94
CA ILE A 218 18.74 -41.75 -27.55
C ILE A 218 17.55 -40.93 -28.06
N ALA A 219 17.54 -39.61 -27.83
CA ALA A 219 16.47 -38.75 -28.28
C ALA A 219 16.37 -38.69 -29.82
N LEU A 220 17.50 -38.71 -30.54
CA LEU A 220 17.51 -38.82 -32.01
C LEU A 220 16.99 -40.18 -32.48
N LEU A 221 17.37 -41.27 -31.82
CA LEU A 221 16.88 -42.61 -32.13
C LEU A 221 15.38 -42.74 -31.89
N VAL A 222 14.86 -42.20 -30.79
CA VAL A 222 13.41 -42.17 -30.50
C VAL A 222 12.67 -41.37 -31.57
N LYS A 223 13.18 -40.19 -31.96
CA LYS A 223 12.59 -39.38 -33.03
C LYS A 223 12.64 -40.10 -34.39
N ASN A 224 13.75 -40.75 -34.70
CA ASN A 224 13.91 -41.52 -35.94
C ASN A 224 13.00 -42.77 -35.96
N LYS A 225 12.81 -43.43 -34.82
CA LYS A 225 11.87 -44.55 -34.70
C LYS A 225 10.42 -44.09 -34.90
N ILE A 226 10.02 -42.98 -34.27
CA ILE A 226 8.66 -42.43 -34.44
C ILE A 226 8.41 -42.02 -35.90
N THR A 227 9.37 -41.35 -36.54
CA THR A 227 9.25 -40.95 -37.96
C THR A 227 9.24 -42.15 -38.91
N LEU A 228 10.04 -43.19 -38.65
CA LEU A 228 10.00 -44.43 -39.44
C LEU A 228 8.66 -45.16 -39.25
N ASP A 229 8.15 -45.25 -38.02
CA ASP A 229 6.84 -45.86 -37.73
C ASP A 229 5.68 -45.06 -38.36
N GLU A 230 5.78 -43.73 -38.47
CA GLU A 230 4.82 -42.91 -39.23
C GLU A 230 4.91 -43.18 -40.74
N VAL A 231 6.11 -43.27 -41.31
CA VAL A 231 6.32 -43.57 -42.73
C VAL A 231 5.84 -44.98 -43.09
N VAL A 232 6.15 -45.99 -42.27
CA VAL A 232 5.71 -47.38 -42.47
C VAL A 232 4.18 -47.51 -42.38
N ARG A 233 3.54 -46.74 -41.49
CA ARG A 233 2.07 -46.66 -41.40
C ARG A 233 1.44 -45.95 -42.60
N HIS A 234 2.05 -44.90 -43.12
CA HIS A 234 1.58 -44.22 -44.33
C HIS A 234 1.78 -45.05 -45.61
N GLN A 235 2.84 -45.87 -45.68
CA GLN A 235 3.12 -46.77 -46.80
C GLN A 235 2.12 -47.94 -46.88
N HIS A 236 1.61 -48.42 -45.75
CA HIS A 236 0.58 -49.49 -45.74
C HIS A 236 -0.81 -49.00 -46.18
N ASN A 237 -1.10 -47.71 -46.10
CA ASN A 237 -2.43 -47.17 -46.45
C ASN A 237 -2.54 -46.62 -47.89
N TYR A 238 -1.43 -46.39 -48.58
CA TYR A 238 -1.43 -45.95 -49.99
C TYR A 238 -0.33 -46.69 -50.77
N GLY A 239 -0.69 -47.81 -51.38
CA GLY A 239 0.18 -48.56 -52.28
C GLY A 239 0.34 -47.84 -53.62
N GLY A 240 1.47 -47.17 -53.82
CA GLY A 240 1.83 -46.61 -55.12
C GLY A 240 2.91 -45.53 -55.02
N ASN A 241 4.05 -45.79 -55.68
CA ASN A 241 5.18 -44.90 -55.97
C ASN A 241 5.08 -43.45 -55.47
N SER A 242 5.82 -43.15 -54.40
CA SER A 242 6.20 -41.77 -54.05
C SER A 242 7.66 -41.70 -53.59
N MET A 243 8.57 -42.33 -54.35
CA MET A 243 10.03 -42.17 -54.25
C MET A 243 10.51 -40.80 -54.82
N GLY A 244 9.73 -39.73 -54.61
CA GLY A 244 9.93 -38.44 -55.27
C GLY A 244 9.63 -37.20 -54.42
N LEU A 245 9.35 -37.34 -53.12
CA LEU A 245 8.98 -36.19 -52.26
C LEU A 245 9.87 -36.02 -51.00
N LEU A 246 10.95 -36.79 -50.87
CA LEU A 246 11.86 -36.72 -49.71
C LEU A 246 13.12 -35.88 -49.96
N ALA A 247 13.25 -35.25 -51.13
CA ALA A 247 14.37 -34.37 -51.47
C ALA A 247 13.91 -32.90 -51.53
N ASN A 248 13.40 -32.36 -50.41
CA ASN A 248 13.43 -30.91 -50.07
C ASN A 248 12.55 -30.51 -48.87
N SER A 249 12.32 -31.38 -47.89
CA SER A 249 12.03 -30.86 -46.55
C SER A 249 13.36 -30.56 -45.87
N THR A 250 13.91 -29.38 -46.18
CA THR A 250 14.72 -28.70 -45.17
C THR A 250 13.90 -28.75 -43.88
N ILE A 251 14.36 -29.54 -42.90
CA ILE A 251 13.86 -29.52 -41.53
C ILE A 251 14.35 -28.20 -40.89
N THR A 252 14.02 -27.10 -41.52
CA THR A 252 13.80 -25.83 -40.85
C THR A 252 12.50 -26.03 -40.09
N SER A 253 12.60 -26.29 -38.79
CA SER A 253 11.47 -26.17 -37.88
C SER A 253 10.73 -24.87 -38.22
N ALA A 254 9.54 -24.97 -38.82
CA ALA A 254 8.73 -23.82 -39.19
C ALA A 254 8.41 -22.92 -37.97
N ASN A 255 8.60 -23.45 -36.76
CA ASN A 255 8.61 -22.71 -35.52
C ASN A 255 10.04 -22.45 -35.03
N GLN A 256 10.52 -21.21 -35.16
CA GLN A 256 11.74 -20.69 -34.54
C GLN A 256 11.76 -20.82 -32.99
N PHE A 257 10.62 -21.18 -32.40
CA PHE A 257 10.39 -21.41 -30.97
C PHE A 257 10.34 -22.90 -30.58
N ASP A 258 10.57 -23.83 -31.49
CA ASP A 258 10.59 -25.26 -31.16
C ASP A 258 11.88 -25.63 -30.39
N LEU A 259 11.77 -25.64 -29.07
CA LEU A 259 12.84 -26.03 -28.14
C LEU A 259 12.99 -27.56 -28.04
N LYS A 260 12.12 -28.34 -28.69
CA LYS A 260 12.24 -29.82 -28.73
C LYS A 260 13.18 -30.30 -29.82
N ALA A 261 13.63 -29.42 -30.71
CA ALA A 261 14.60 -29.76 -31.74
C ALA A 261 15.96 -30.11 -31.10
N LEU A 262 16.50 -31.28 -31.46
CA LEU A 262 17.78 -31.83 -30.98
C LEU A 262 19.04 -31.09 -31.50
N ASN A 263 18.90 -29.81 -31.87
CA ASN A 263 19.99 -29.01 -32.39
C ASN A 263 20.70 -28.24 -31.24
N LYS A 264 22.01 -27.97 -31.39
CA LYS A 264 22.84 -27.31 -30.38
C LYS A 264 22.31 -25.91 -29.99
N SER A 265 21.72 -25.20 -30.95
CA SER A 265 21.18 -23.85 -30.75
C SER A 265 19.90 -23.86 -29.88
N SER A 266 18.98 -24.78 -30.14
CA SER A 266 17.72 -24.98 -29.39
C SER A 266 18.02 -25.45 -27.97
N ARG A 267 19.05 -26.27 -27.76
CA ARG A 267 19.48 -26.65 -26.40
C ARG A 267 20.09 -25.47 -25.63
N LYS A 268 20.98 -24.69 -26.26
CA LYS A 268 21.52 -23.46 -25.64
C LYS A 268 20.39 -22.47 -25.33
N LYS A 269 19.39 -22.36 -26.20
CA LYS A 269 18.20 -21.53 -25.99
C LYS A 269 17.33 -22.07 -24.86
N LEU A 270 17.16 -23.39 -24.73
CA LEU A 270 16.44 -24.04 -23.63
C LEU A 270 17.15 -23.78 -22.29
N GLU A 271 18.46 -23.93 -22.23
CA GLU A 271 19.27 -23.62 -21.05
C GLU A 271 19.16 -22.14 -20.67
N SER A 272 19.20 -21.24 -21.66
CA SER A 272 18.98 -19.81 -21.44
C SER A 272 17.57 -19.52 -20.89
N TYR A 273 16.54 -20.22 -21.38
CA TYR A 273 15.19 -20.12 -20.82
C TYR A 273 15.09 -20.71 -19.41
N GLN A 274 15.82 -21.79 -19.10
CA GLN A 274 15.88 -22.32 -17.74
C GLN A 274 16.48 -21.29 -16.78
N GLN A 275 17.55 -20.59 -17.17
CA GLN A 275 18.13 -19.50 -16.39
C GLN A 275 17.15 -18.32 -16.24
N LEU A 276 16.43 -17.95 -17.30
CA LEU A 276 15.39 -16.93 -17.24
C LEU A 276 14.27 -17.33 -16.28
N PHE A 277 13.75 -18.55 -16.38
CA PHE A 277 12.68 -19.05 -15.52
C PHE A 277 13.12 -19.15 -14.06
N PHE A 278 14.36 -19.58 -13.81
CA PHE A 278 14.95 -19.55 -12.47
C PHE A 278 15.02 -18.12 -11.92
N SER A 279 15.40 -17.14 -12.75
CA SER A 279 15.41 -15.73 -12.37
C SER A 279 13.99 -15.22 -12.06
N LEU A 280 13.00 -15.56 -12.89
CA LEU A 280 11.59 -15.20 -12.66
C LEU A 280 11.00 -15.85 -11.39
N GLN A 281 11.43 -17.07 -11.05
CA GLN A 281 11.01 -17.73 -9.81
C GLN A 281 11.63 -17.08 -8.57
N THR A 282 12.93 -16.76 -8.62
CA THR A 282 13.68 -16.26 -7.46
C THR A 282 13.47 -14.78 -7.19
N GLN A 283 13.19 -14.00 -8.25
CA GLN A 283 13.00 -12.55 -8.23
C GLN A 283 11.53 -12.18 -8.51
N PRO A 284 10.68 -12.07 -7.47
CA PRO A 284 9.23 -11.91 -7.62
C PRO A 284 8.81 -10.56 -8.21
N GLN A 285 9.69 -9.55 -8.22
CA GLN A 285 9.37 -8.21 -8.69
C GLN A 285 8.99 -8.17 -10.18
N TYR A 286 9.56 -9.04 -11.02
CA TYR A 286 9.27 -9.04 -12.45
C TYR A 286 7.84 -9.51 -12.73
N LEU A 287 7.43 -10.63 -12.11
CA LEU A 287 6.09 -11.17 -12.28
C LEU A 287 5.03 -10.30 -11.57
N ALA A 288 5.35 -9.69 -10.42
CA ALA A 288 4.46 -8.76 -9.74
C ALA A 288 4.12 -7.54 -10.62
N ARG A 289 5.12 -6.93 -11.27
CA ARG A 289 4.92 -5.83 -12.22
C ARG A 289 4.13 -6.26 -13.45
N LEU A 290 4.37 -7.47 -13.96
CA LEU A 290 3.58 -8.04 -15.04
C LEU A 290 2.10 -8.14 -14.67
N PHE A 291 1.78 -8.60 -13.46
CA PHE A 291 0.39 -8.73 -13.00
C PHE A 291 -0.33 -7.38 -12.91
N LYS A 292 0.35 -6.35 -12.42
CA LYS A 292 -0.15 -4.98 -12.41
C LYS A 292 -0.47 -4.50 -13.83
N HIS A 293 0.44 -4.74 -14.77
CA HIS A 293 0.29 -4.35 -16.17
C HIS A 293 -0.88 -5.07 -16.87
N LEU A 294 -1.07 -6.37 -16.61
CA LEU A 294 -2.17 -7.15 -17.16
C LEU A 294 -3.55 -6.58 -16.77
N ARG A 295 -3.65 -6.05 -15.55
CA ARG A 295 -4.84 -5.38 -15.05
C ARG A 295 -5.04 -4.03 -15.74
N GLU A 296 -4.00 -3.21 -15.81
CA GLU A 296 -4.07 -1.87 -16.43
C GLU A 296 -4.48 -1.96 -17.90
N GLN A 297 -4.06 -3.00 -18.62
CA GLN A 297 -4.43 -3.22 -20.02
C GLN A 297 -5.84 -3.81 -20.21
N GLY A 298 -6.55 -4.20 -19.14
CA GLY A 298 -7.87 -4.80 -19.25
C GLY A 298 -7.85 -6.14 -20.01
N THR A 299 -6.82 -6.96 -19.78
CA THR A 299 -6.61 -8.22 -20.51
C THR A 299 -7.84 -9.14 -20.41
N SER A 300 -8.17 -9.87 -21.47
CA SER A 300 -9.37 -10.72 -21.51
C SER A 300 -9.32 -11.84 -20.44
N GLU A 301 -10.48 -12.24 -19.90
CA GLU A 301 -10.53 -13.31 -18.88
C GLU A 301 -9.95 -14.65 -19.39
N LYS A 302 -10.05 -14.92 -20.69
CA LYS A 302 -9.45 -16.12 -21.32
C LYS A 302 -7.92 -16.10 -21.22
N GLU A 303 -7.31 -14.95 -21.50
CA GLU A 303 -5.86 -14.77 -21.42
C GLU A 303 -5.40 -14.74 -19.97
N TYR A 304 -6.14 -14.10 -19.06
CA TYR A 304 -5.90 -14.17 -17.63
C TYR A 304 -5.79 -15.62 -17.14
N LYS A 305 -6.73 -16.48 -17.54
CA LYS A 305 -6.72 -17.89 -17.15
C LYS A 305 -5.52 -18.64 -17.74
N ARG A 306 -5.13 -18.32 -18.98
CA ARG A 306 -3.94 -18.90 -19.62
C ARG A 306 -2.66 -18.52 -18.88
N ILE A 307 -2.52 -17.24 -18.51
CA ILE A 307 -1.36 -16.74 -17.77
C ILE A 307 -1.33 -17.35 -16.37
N GLU A 308 -2.47 -17.49 -15.71
CA GLU A 308 -2.61 -18.16 -14.42
C GLU A 308 -2.05 -19.59 -14.48
N LEU A 309 -2.43 -20.38 -15.49
CA LEU A 309 -1.91 -21.73 -15.69
C LEU A 309 -0.41 -21.74 -16.01
N LEU A 310 0.08 -20.80 -16.79
CA LEU A 310 1.51 -20.68 -17.10
C LEU A 310 2.34 -20.37 -15.84
N VAL A 311 1.88 -19.45 -15.00
CA VAL A 311 2.53 -19.13 -13.73
C VAL A 311 2.49 -20.34 -12.80
N MET A 312 1.36 -21.03 -12.68
CA MET A 312 1.28 -22.25 -11.87
C MET A 312 2.24 -23.35 -12.38
N SER A 313 2.35 -23.51 -13.70
CA SER A 313 3.31 -24.44 -14.31
C SER A 313 4.76 -24.02 -14.06
N LEU A 314 5.06 -22.71 -14.11
CA LEU A 314 6.39 -22.18 -13.84
C LEU A 314 6.84 -22.55 -12.42
N PHE A 315 5.95 -22.51 -11.43
CA PHE A 315 6.24 -22.92 -10.05
C PHE A 315 5.93 -24.40 -9.79
N GLY A 316 5.82 -25.25 -10.82
CA GLY A 316 5.61 -26.69 -10.66
C GLY A 316 4.40 -27.04 -9.78
N TYR A 317 3.34 -26.22 -9.84
CA TYR A 317 2.14 -26.32 -9.00
C TYR A 317 2.42 -26.38 -7.48
N ALA A 318 3.53 -25.78 -7.02
CA ALA A 318 3.96 -25.78 -5.61
C ALA A 318 4.07 -27.19 -4.99
N GLN A 319 4.38 -28.22 -5.79
CA GLN A 319 4.52 -29.59 -5.29
C GLN A 319 5.76 -29.79 -4.40
N LYS A 320 6.81 -29.01 -4.64
CA LYS A 320 8.07 -29.05 -3.90
C LYS A 320 8.19 -27.81 -3.01
N ARG A 321 8.80 -27.97 -1.82
CA ARG A 321 8.92 -26.91 -0.80
C ARG A 321 9.60 -25.62 -1.32
N ARG A 322 10.60 -25.76 -2.20
CA ARG A 322 11.33 -24.62 -2.77
C ARG A 322 10.43 -23.77 -3.65
N GLU A 323 9.71 -24.42 -4.57
CA GLU A 323 8.79 -23.80 -5.51
C GLU A 323 7.57 -23.21 -4.78
N GLU A 324 7.06 -23.90 -3.76
CA GLU A 324 6.02 -23.41 -2.84
C GLU A 324 6.44 -22.10 -2.16
N TYR A 325 7.64 -22.06 -1.58
CA TYR A 325 8.18 -20.84 -0.96
C TYR A 325 8.24 -19.67 -1.94
N TYR A 326 8.76 -19.87 -3.15
CA TYR A 326 8.86 -18.81 -4.14
C TYR A 326 7.51 -18.35 -4.68
N LEU A 327 6.53 -19.26 -4.84
CA LEU A 327 5.17 -18.90 -5.23
C LEU A 327 4.50 -18.00 -4.17
N LEU A 328 4.62 -18.36 -2.89
CA LEU A 328 4.09 -17.54 -1.80
C LEU A 328 4.79 -16.18 -1.70
N LYS A 329 6.11 -16.17 -1.90
CA LYS A 329 6.90 -14.92 -1.96
C LYS A 329 6.43 -14.02 -3.11
N LEU A 330 6.10 -14.59 -4.27
CA LEU A 330 5.52 -13.88 -5.40
C LEU A 330 4.15 -13.29 -5.06
N VAL A 331 3.24 -14.08 -4.48
CA VAL A 331 1.91 -13.60 -4.06
C VAL A 331 2.04 -12.43 -3.09
N ALA A 332 2.91 -12.54 -2.08
CA ALA A 332 3.15 -11.48 -1.11
C ALA A 332 3.76 -10.21 -1.73
N ARG A 333 4.62 -10.34 -2.76
CA ARG A 333 5.15 -9.16 -3.49
C ARG A 333 4.09 -8.54 -4.39
N ALA A 334 3.27 -9.35 -5.06
CA ALA A 334 2.18 -8.86 -5.90
C ALA A 334 1.17 -8.07 -5.09
N ILE A 335 0.76 -8.55 -3.90
CA ILE A 335 -0.12 -7.79 -3.00
C ILE A 335 0.49 -6.43 -2.65
N ARG A 336 1.78 -6.39 -2.26
CA ARG A 336 2.46 -5.13 -1.92
C ARG A 336 2.49 -4.15 -3.10
N GLU A 337 2.82 -4.61 -4.30
CA GLU A 337 2.87 -3.77 -5.50
C GLU A 337 1.49 -3.16 -5.83
N GLU A 338 0.40 -3.88 -5.54
CA GLU A 338 -0.96 -3.38 -5.76
C GLU A 338 -1.40 -2.39 -4.68
N VAL A 339 -1.08 -2.65 -3.42
CA VAL A 339 -1.36 -1.73 -2.31
C VAL A 339 -0.59 -0.41 -2.49
N GLU A 340 0.71 -0.49 -2.84
CA GLU A 340 1.53 0.68 -3.16
C GLU A 340 1.00 1.47 -4.37
N GLY A 341 0.26 0.82 -5.28
CA GLY A 341 -0.32 1.45 -6.47
C GLY A 341 -1.71 2.06 -6.29
N CYS A 342 -2.41 1.78 -5.20
CA CYS A 342 -3.77 2.28 -4.94
C CYS A 342 -3.74 3.63 -4.21
N ARG A 343 -4.57 4.58 -4.66
CA ARG A 343 -4.70 5.90 -4.02
C ARG A 343 -5.75 5.92 -2.90
N ALA A 344 -6.71 4.99 -2.95
CA ALA A 344 -7.74 4.85 -1.93
C ALA A 344 -8.01 3.37 -1.58
N ILE A 345 -8.35 3.11 -0.31
CA ILE A 345 -8.70 1.77 0.18
C ILE A 345 -9.93 1.20 -0.55
N GLN A 346 -10.88 2.05 -0.93
CA GLN A 346 -12.08 1.63 -1.66
C GLN A 346 -11.77 1.10 -3.06
N GLU A 347 -10.76 1.68 -3.74
CA GLU A 347 -10.25 1.15 -5.01
C GLU A 347 -9.59 -0.21 -4.79
N TYR A 348 -8.85 -0.35 -3.68
CA TYR A 348 -8.23 -1.62 -3.35
C TYR A 348 -9.27 -2.75 -3.21
N ILE A 349 -10.36 -2.52 -2.47
CA ILE A 349 -11.39 -3.55 -2.20
C ILE A 349 -12.14 -3.97 -3.48
N ARG A 350 -12.35 -3.04 -4.43
CA ARG A 350 -13.13 -3.28 -5.65
C ARG A 350 -12.31 -3.82 -6.83
N GLY A 351 -10.98 -3.84 -6.71
CA GLY A 351 -10.10 -4.23 -7.82
C GLY A 351 -10.09 -5.72 -8.14
N ASN A 352 -10.04 -6.05 -9.44
CA ASN A 352 -9.83 -7.41 -9.93
C ASN A 352 -8.33 -7.69 -10.07
N TYR A 353 -7.70 -8.20 -9.01
CA TYR A 353 -6.27 -8.51 -8.99
C TYR A 353 -5.97 -9.90 -9.53
N PHE A 354 -4.72 -10.10 -9.96
CA PHE A 354 -4.26 -11.41 -10.41
C PHE A 354 -3.91 -12.36 -9.25
N TRP A 355 -3.33 -11.84 -8.17
CA TRP A 355 -2.84 -12.65 -7.04
C TRP A 355 -3.92 -13.52 -6.35
N PRO A 356 -5.21 -13.13 -6.22
CA PRO A 356 -6.23 -13.99 -5.61
C PRO A 356 -6.48 -15.25 -6.43
N LYS A 357 -6.36 -15.18 -7.77
CA LYS A 357 -6.52 -16.33 -8.66
C LYS A 357 -5.39 -17.36 -8.42
N LEU A 358 -4.15 -16.89 -8.24
CA LEU A 358 -3.01 -17.74 -7.88
C LEU A 358 -3.16 -18.35 -6.49
N LEU A 359 -3.53 -17.54 -5.50
CA LEU A 359 -3.73 -18.01 -4.12
C LEU A 359 -4.87 -19.03 -4.06
N GLY A 360 -5.94 -18.82 -4.81
CA GLY A 360 -7.05 -19.76 -4.93
C GLY A 360 -6.65 -21.11 -5.51
N ASN A 361 -5.71 -21.17 -6.46
CA ASN A 361 -5.17 -22.45 -6.93
C ASN A 361 -4.29 -23.13 -5.88
N TYR A 362 -3.47 -22.35 -5.18
CA TYR A 362 -2.62 -22.86 -4.11
C TYR A 362 -3.43 -23.49 -2.98
N THR A 363 -4.46 -22.79 -2.46
CA THR A 363 -5.33 -23.29 -1.38
C THR A 363 -6.24 -24.43 -1.81
N ARG A 364 -6.37 -24.67 -3.12
CA ARG A 364 -7.06 -25.85 -3.69
C ARG A 364 -6.14 -27.06 -3.84
N SER A 365 -4.91 -27.01 -3.33
CA SER A 365 -4.02 -28.17 -3.23
C SER A 365 -4.70 -29.33 -2.48
N PRO A 366 -4.44 -30.61 -2.84
CA PRO A 366 -5.00 -31.76 -2.14
C PRO A 366 -4.78 -31.73 -0.62
N ARG A 367 -3.64 -31.19 -0.16
CA ARG A 367 -3.32 -31.00 1.27
C ARG A 367 -4.33 -30.09 1.95
N ASP A 368 -4.54 -28.91 1.38
CA ASP A 368 -5.35 -27.87 2.00
C ASP A 368 -6.85 -28.15 1.84
N ARG A 369 -7.26 -28.82 0.76
CA ARG A 369 -8.63 -29.37 0.62
C ARG A 369 -8.98 -30.38 1.71
N LYS A 370 -8.04 -31.26 2.08
CA LYS A 370 -8.24 -32.22 3.18
C LYS A 370 -8.42 -31.50 4.51
N TYR A 371 -7.62 -30.47 4.77
CA TYR A 371 -7.74 -29.62 5.96
C TYR A 371 -9.08 -28.88 6.02
N LEU A 372 -9.45 -28.18 4.95
CA LEU A 372 -10.71 -27.42 4.88
C LEU A 372 -11.94 -28.33 5.02
N ARG A 373 -11.92 -29.54 4.44
CA ARG A 373 -12.98 -30.53 4.61
C ARG A 373 -13.08 -31.01 6.07
N GLY A 374 -11.95 -31.19 6.76
CA GLY A 374 -11.94 -31.56 8.17
C GLY A 374 -12.49 -30.46 9.09
N LEU A 375 -12.14 -29.20 8.81
CA LEU A 375 -12.53 -28.05 9.61
C LEU A 375 -13.98 -27.62 9.39
N LEU A 376 -14.38 -27.44 8.12
CA LEU A 376 -15.69 -26.88 7.75
C LEU A 376 -16.74 -27.94 7.46
N GLY A 377 -16.33 -29.18 7.14
CA GLY A 377 -17.25 -30.28 6.85
C GLY A 377 -18.26 -30.57 7.96
N PRO A 378 -17.90 -30.49 9.26
CA PRO A 378 -18.87 -30.65 10.35
C PRO A 378 -19.89 -29.50 10.46
N LEU A 379 -19.55 -28.30 9.99
CA LEU A 379 -20.37 -27.08 10.11
C LEU A 379 -21.31 -26.87 8.92
N ILE A 380 -20.98 -27.43 7.75
CA ILE A 380 -21.73 -27.29 6.49
C ILE A 380 -22.62 -28.53 6.26
N ARG A 381 -23.11 -29.16 7.34
CA ARG A 381 -24.06 -30.28 7.24
C ARG A 381 -25.45 -29.79 6.88
#